data_AF-A0A9X5X950-F1
#
_entry.id   AF-A0A9X5X950-F1
#
_cell.length_a   1.000
_cell.length_b   1.000
_cell.length_c   1.000
_cell.angle_alpha   90.00
_cell.angle_beta   90.00
_cell.angle_gamma   90.00
#
_symmetry.space_group_name_H-M   'P 1'
#
loop_
_entity.id
_entity.type
_entity.pdbx_description
1 polymer ?
#
loop_
_entity_poly.entity_id
_entity_poly.type
_entity_poly.pdbx_seq_one_letter_code
_entity_poly.pdbx_strand_id
1 'polypeptide(L)'
;MDGIVLLKEDHKTVEKLFKQFEKAGDGAQAEKRKIADQVIEELTTHTWIEEKIFYPAAREADPDTKDDVLESVEEHHVVLWMLSELK
;
A
#
# COMPACT_ATOMS: atom_id res chain seq x y z
N MET A 1 -17.20 -11.68 0.58
CA MET A 1 -15.80 -11.47 0.17
C MET A 1 -14.98 -11.49 1.44
N ASP A 2 -13.87 -12.22 1.46
CA ASP A 2 -13.00 -12.35 2.63
C ASP A 2 -12.00 -11.18 2.65
N GLY A 3 -11.94 -10.45 3.77
CA GLY A 3 -11.10 -9.25 3.90
C GLY A 3 -9.59 -9.55 3.88
N ILE A 4 -9.17 -10.69 4.41
CA ILE A 4 -7.75 -11.10 4.36
C ILE A 4 -7.36 -11.46 2.93
N VAL A 5 -8.26 -12.12 2.19
CA VAL A 5 -8.03 -12.41 0.77
C VAL A 5 -7.91 -11.12 -0.03
N LEU A 6 -8.79 -10.14 0.23
CA LEU A 6 -8.72 -8.82 -0.42
C LEU A 6 -7.35 -8.17 -0.21
N LEU A 7 -6.91 -8.00 1.05
CA LEU A 7 -5.64 -7.32 1.35
C LEU A 7 -4.43 -8.04 0.74
N LYS A 8 -4.44 -9.38 0.68
CA LYS A 8 -3.38 -10.15 0.03
C LYS A 8 -3.36 -9.96 -1.49
N GLU A 9 -4.51 -9.76 -2.14
CA GLU A 9 -4.55 -9.47 -3.57
C GLU A 9 -4.09 -8.03 -3.87
N ASP A 10 -4.39 -7.07 -2.98
CA ASP A 10 -3.84 -5.71 -3.06
C ASP A 10 -2.31 -5.75 -3.00
N HIS A 11 -1.72 -6.49 -2.05
CA HIS A 11 -0.26 -6.65 -1.94
C HIS A 11 0.36 -7.16 -3.25
N LYS A 12 -0.23 -8.19 -3.86
CA LYS A 12 0.23 -8.74 -5.15
C LYS A 12 0.10 -7.72 -6.28
N THR A 13 -0.95 -6.90 -6.27
CA THR A 13 -1.18 -5.85 -7.26
C THR A 13 -0.10 -4.79 -7.17
N VAL A 14 0.19 -4.29 -5.97
CA VAL A 14 1.25 -3.31 -5.71
C VAL A 14 2.63 -3.88 -6.08
N GLU A 15 2.94 -5.11 -5.68
CA GLU A 15 4.20 -5.78 -6.04
C GLU A 15 4.38 -5.88 -7.56
N LYS A 16 3.31 -6.22 -8.28
CA LYS A 16 3.32 -6.30 -9.74
C LYS A 16 3.56 -4.93 -10.39
N LEU A 17 2.94 -3.86 -9.86
CA LEU A 17 3.15 -2.50 -10.35
C LEU A 17 4.60 -2.05 -10.16
N PHE A 18 5.20 -2.30 -8.99
CA PHE A 18 6.63 -2.02 -8.79
C PHE A 18 7.52 -2.78 -9.78
N LYS A 19 7.28 -4.07 -9.99
CA LYS A 19 8.02 -4.85 -11.01
C LYS A 19 7.84 -4.32 -12.42
N GLN A 20 6.67 -3.78 -12.76
CA GLN A 20 6.43 -3.14 -14.06
C GLN A 20 7.21 -1.83 -14.16
N PHE A 21 7.21 -1.02 -13.10
CA PHE A 21 7.98 0.23 -13.04
C PHE A 21 9.48 0.00 -13.24
N GLU A 22 10.04 -1.01 -12.56
CA GLU A 22 11.46 -1.39 -12.68
C GLU A 22 11.82 -1.89 -14.08
N LYS A 23 10.91 -2.60 -14.75
CA LYS A 23 11.11 -3.13 -16.11
C LYS A 23 10.93 -2.07 -17.20
N ALA A 24 10.26 -0.96 -16.90
CA ALA A 24 10.10 0.11 -17.86
C ALA A 24 11.47 0.73 -18.19
N GLY A 25 11.78 0.86 -19.47
CA GLY A 25 13.08 1.34 -19.93
C GLY A 25 13.35 2.80 -19.54
N ASP A 26 14.61 3.24 -19.63
CA ASP A 26 15.04 4.57 -19.19
C ASP A 26 14.35 5.73 -19.93
N GLY A 27 13.88 5.48 -21.16
CA GLY A 27 13.10 6.44 -21.96
C GLY A 27 11.59 6.43 -21.70
N ALA A 28 11.07 5.53 -20.86
CA ALA A 28 9.63 5.29 -20.69
C ALA A 28 9.00 6.18 -19.60
N GLN A 29 9.33 7.47 -19.59
CA GLN A 29 8.90 8.41 -18.54
C GLN A 29 7.38 8.48 -18.37
N ALA A 30 6.62 8.54 -19.47
CA ALA A 30 5.16 8.57 -19.42
C ALA A 30 4.55 7.27 -18.88
N GLU A 31 5.14 6.11 -19.21
CA GLU A 31 4.70 4.81 -18.68
C GLU A 31 5.02 4.68 -17.19
N LYS A 32 6.26 5.04 -16.79
CA LYS A 32 6.67 5.09 -15.38
C LYS A 32 5.77 5.99 -14.56
N ARG A 33 5.42 7.19 -15.08
CA ARG A 33 4.48 8.09 -14.40
C ARG A 33 3.10 7.45 -14.24
N LYS A 34 2.57 6.83 -15.30
CA LYS A 34 1.27 6.12 -15.22
C LYS A 34 1.29 5.01 -14.17
N ILE A 35 2.36 4.22 -14.11
CA ILE A 35 2.49 3.15 -13.11
C ILE A 35 2.60 3.75 -11.70
N ALA A 36 3.36 4.83 -11.53
CA ALA A 36 3.47 5.52 -10.25
C ALA A 36 2.10 6.07 -9.78
N ASP A 37 1.32 6.68 -10.67
CA ASP A 37 -0.03 7.15 -10.34
C ASP A 37 -0.93 5.99 -9.88
N GLN A 38 -0.82 4.81 -10.50
CA GLN A 38 -1.53 3.60 -10.07
C GLN A 38 -1.06 3.10 -8.70
N VAL A 39 0.26 3.07 -8.45
CA VAL A 39 0.81 2.69 -7.13
C VAL A 39 0.29 3.62 -6.03
N ILE A 40 0.20 4.92 -6.30
CA ILE A 40 -0.33 5.91 -5.36
C ILE A 40 -1.80 5.61 -5.02
N GLU A 41 -2.63 5.32 -6.03
CA GLU A 41 -4.06 5.00 -5.84
C GLU A 41 -4.25 3.71 -5.03
N GLU A 42 -3.55 2.64 -5.40
CA GLU A 42 -3.63 1.34 -4.72
C GLU A 42 -3.16 1.44 -3.27
N LEU A 43 -2.00 2.04 -3.00
CA LEU A 43 -1.49 2.19 -1.64
C LEU A 43 -2.35 3.13 -0.78
N THR A 44 -2.91 4.20 -1.35
CA THR A 44 -3.83 5.07 -0.60
C THR A 44 -5.10 4.33 -0.20
N THR A 45 -5.64 3.51 -1.10
CA THR A 45 -6.83 2.72 -0.82
C THR A 45 -6.54 1.61 0.20
N HIS A 46 -5.43 0.89 0.02
CA HIS A 46 -5.02 -0.19 0.89
C HIS A 46 -4.82 0.26 2.34
N THR A 47 -4.02 1.32 2.54
CA THR A 47 -3.75 1.87 3.89
C THR A 47 -5.03 2.37 4.55
N TRP A 48 -5.96 2.96 3.79
CA TRP A 48 -7.26 3.36 4.32
C TRP A 48 -8.08 2.16 4.81
N ILE A 49 -8.13 1.06 4.04
CA ILE A 49 -8.85 -0.15 4.43
C ILE A 49 -8.23 -0.74 5.71
N GLU A 50 -6.91 -0.81 5.76
CA GLU A 50 -6.22 -1.36 6.91
C GLU A 50 -6.48 -0.52 8.17
N GLU A 51 -6.27 0.78 8.11
CA GLU A 51 -6.43 1.67 9.27
C GLU A 51 -7.86 1.83 9.74
N LYS A 52 -8.84 1.82 8.83
CA LYS A 52 -10.26 2.05 9.17
C LYS A 52 -11.01 0.78 9.52
N ILE A 53 -10.59 -0.36 8.99
CA ILE A 53 -11.35 -1.61 9.09
C ILE A 53 -10.53 -2.73 9.72
N PHE A 54 -9.36 -3.03 9.15
CA PHE A 54 -8.59 -4.22 9.56
C PHE A 54 -7.92 -4.06 10.93
N TYR A 55 -7.14 -3.00 11.14
CA TYR A 55 -6.41 -2.78 12.39
C TYR A 55 -7.33 -2.63 13.61
N PRO A 56 -8.49 -1.94 13.55
CA PRO A 56 -9.46 -1.97 14.65
C PRO A 56 -9.90 -3.39 15.00
N ALA A 57 -10.23 -4.21 14.00
CA ALA A 57 -10.66 -5.59 14.21
C ALA A 57 -9.51 -6.49 14.73
N ALA A 58 -8.30 -6.30 14.22
CA ALA A 58 -7.11 -7.03 14.67
C ALA A 58 -6.79 -6.75 16.14
N ARG A 59 -6.83 -5.47 16.56
CA ARG A 59 -6.61 -5.06 17.94
C ARG A 59 -7.70 -5.53 18.91
N GLU A 60 -8.95 -5.65 18.44
CA GLU A 60 -10.04 -6.22 19.23
C GLU A 60 -9.88 -7.73 19.40
N ALA A 61 -9.45 -8.42 18.33
CA ALA A 61 -9.27 -9.86 18.33
C ALA A 61 -8.03 -10.30 19.13
N ASP A 62 -6.94 -9.54 19.06
CA ASP A 62 -5.67 -9.83 19.72
C ASP A 62 -4.97 -8.54 20.18
N PRO A 63 -4.99 -8.22 21.49
CA PRO A 63 -4.34 -7.04 22.05
C PRO A 63 -2.82 -6.98 21.84
N ASP A 64 -2.15 -8.11 21.60
CA ASP A 64 -0.69 -8.17 21.42
C ASP A 64 -0.27 -7.60 20.05
N THR A 65 -1.21 -7.44 19.11
CA THR A 65 -0.99 -6.80 17.79
C THR A 65 -0.78 -5.29 17.87
N LYS A 66 -0.93 -4.68 19.05
CA LYS A 66 -0.91 -3.22 19.21
C LYS A 66 0.37 -2.57 18.70
N ASP A 67 1.53 -3.16 18.99
CA ASP A 67 2.83 -2.60 18.62
C ASP A 67 3.05 -2.75 17.10
N ASP A 68 2.73 -3.91 16.53
CA ASP A 68 2.79 -4.14 15.08
C ASP A 68 1.89 -3.17 14.30
N VAL A 69 0.67 -2.91 14.81
CA VAL A 69 -0.26 -1.94 14.19
C VAL A 69 0.28 -0.51 14.26
N LEU A 70 0.93 -0.13 15.37
CA LEU A 70 1.55 1.20 15.48
C LEU A 70 2.71 1.37 14.50
N GLU A 71 3.60 0.38 14.43
CA GLU A 71 4.70 0.35 13.46
C GLU A 71 4.17 0.46 12.03
N SER A 72 3.15 -0.33 11.67
CA SER A 72 2.56 -0.32 10.33
C SER A 72 1.99 1.06 9.96
N VAL A 73 1.34 1.77 10.90
CA VAL A 73 0.83 3.13 10.67
C VAL A 73 1.97 4.13 10.46
N GLU A 74 3.09 3.99 11.18
CA GLU A 74 4.28 4.82 10.98
C GLU A 74 4.90 4.57 9.59
N GLU A 75 5.01 3.30 9.18
CA GLU A 75 5.50 2.92 7.84
C GLU A 75 4.59 3.47 6.73
N HIS A 76 3.27 3.39 6.90
CA HIS A 76 2.31 3.99 5.95
C HIS A 76 2.52 5.48 5.79
N HIS A 77 2.75 6.20 6.90
CA HIS A 77 3.02 7.63 6.84
C HIS A 77 4.27 7.93 6.01
N VAL A 78 5.35 7.18 6.21
CA VAL A 78 6.60 7.34 5.46
C VAL A 78 6.36 7.06 3.97
N VAL A 79 5.66 5.98 3.62
CA VAL A 79 5.35 5.63 2.22
C VAL A 79 4.50 6.71 1.55
N LEU A 80 3.39 7.12 2.17
CA LEU A 80 2.50 8.14 1.61
C LEU A 80 3.19 9.50 1.47
N TRP A 81 4.07 9.86 2.41
CA TRP A 81 4.88 11.06 2.31
C TRP A 81 5.84 11.00 1.11
N MET A 82 6.61 9.92 0.95
CA MET A 82 7.51 9.75 -0.20
C MET A 82 6.77 9.79 -1.53
N LEU A 83 5.58 9.19 -1.60
CA LEU A 83 4.74 9.22 -2.80
C LEU A 83 4.21 10.63 -3.10
N SER A 84 3.97 11.45 -2.07
CA SER A 84 3.51 12.83 -2.26
C SER A 84 4.56 13.73 -2.95
N GLU A 85 5.84 13.39 -2.80
CA GLU A 85 6.97 14.10 -3.44
C GLU A 85 7.10 13.78 -4.95
N LEU A 86 6.37 12.75 -5.45
CA LEU A 86 6.36 12.40 -6.86
C LEU A 86 5.39 13.25 -7.70
N LYS A 87 4.64 14.16 -7.08
CA LYS A 87 3.64 14.99 -7.75
C LYS A 87 4.26 15.97 -8.73
#